data_AF-A0A117M0W5-F1
#
_entry.id   AF-A0A117M0W5-F1
#
_cell.length_a   1.000
_cell.length_b   1.000
_cell.length_c   1.000
_cell.angle_alpha   90.00
_cell.angle_beta   90.00
_cell.angle_gamma   90.00
#
_symmetry.space_group_name_H-M   'P 1'
#
loop_
_entity.id
_entity.type
_entity.pdbx_description
1 polymer ?
#
loop_
_entity_poly.entity_id
_entity_poly.type
_entity_poly.pdbx_seq_one_letter_code
_entity_poly.pdbx_strand_id
1 'polypeptide(L)'
;MIIYVMWLLFLSRSPHLRIPDTKCTKYFQNIFIFVRKESRPKTDHMMSYHCPLCGKEKKGEALFCEACTKKLRTEYELELPQPLLHQPLPSTEEPADVTRTSSRKTGRRLLPVAITILLLLLLFFLYNELIRKGNLERSGWDAAVKSNSVPGYLHYIESHPEGVHFADAQAALMRLKAEEANQWEVLKQSDRVTELRDFLLQFPESHYVPLVRRRLDSLTWMGTLRSNTAASYSEYLMMVESGDFNGDYLAEAESRYRMLFQSYPVDQRTLDSIRIVVNGFCSALSSLDHSALEQWLAPRVERYFFKGPLARERLLGDLLVAAAQSDEPAIIYTPDLEGIQYEKTMEDNYRVNLPIVKSRNGAGIRDQLPGYIFHLELNPH
;
A
#
# COMPACT_ATOMS: atom_id res chain seq x y z
N MET A 1 -43.89 31.90 24.71
CA MET A 1 -44.78 30.88 25.31
C MET A 1 -44.39 29.53 24.70
N ILE A 2 -43.93 28.59 25.53
CA ILE A 2 -44.70 27.39 25.95
C ILE A 2 -44.99 26.52 24.71
N ILE A 3 -44.35 25.36 24.51
CA ILE A 3 -44.06 24.27 25.47
C ILE A 3 -42.55 23.95 25.45
N TYR A 4 -41.76 24.27 26.48
CA TYR A 4 -41.43 23.46 27.68
C TYR A 4 -40.84 22.07 27.37
N VAL A 5 -39.54 21.80 27.56
CA VAL A 5 -38.77 21.77 28.83
C VAL A 5 -39.27 20.69 29.80
N MET A 6 -38.73 19.47 29.66
CA MET A 6 -38.62 18.49 30.77
C MET A 6 -37.68 17.33 30.39
N TRP A 7 -36.40 17.42 30.78
CA TRP A 7 -35.52 16.31 31.25
C TRP A 7 -34.06 16.79 31.41
N LEU A 8 -33.87 17.77 32.29
CA LEU A 8 -32.62 17.98 33.00
C LEU A 8 -32.91 17.73 34.47
N LEU A 9 -32.27 16.71 35.04
CA LEU A 9 -32.02 16.41 36.46
C LEU A 9 -32.06 14.88 36.72
N PHE A 10 -30.96 14.20 36.40
CA PHE A 10 -30.50 13.08 37.22
C PHE A 10 -28.97 13.10 37.25
N LEU A 11 -28.43 13.49 38.41
CA LEU A 11 -26.99 13.58 38.69
C LEU A 11 -26.59 12.42 39.61
N SER A 12 -25.32 12.02 39.53
CA SER A 12 -24.62 11.14 40.49
C SER A 12 -24.85 9.62 40.41
N ARG A 13 -24.00 8.92 39.63
CA ARG A 13 -22.95 8.02 40.17
C ARG A 13 -22.05 7.45 39.07
N SER A 14 -20.74 7.71 39.17
CA SER A 14 -19.66 6.98 38.49
C SER A 14 -19.21 5.78 39.36
N PRO A 15 -18.23 4.92 38.98
CA PRO A 15 -17.49 4.84 37.70
C PRO A 15 -17.38 3.39 37.10
N HIS A 16 -16.68 3.31 35.95
CA HIS A 16 -15.81 2.21 35.45
C HIS A 16 -16.09 1.60 34.07
N LEU A 17 -14.95 1.43 33.36
CA LEU A 17 -14.60 0.53 32.24
C LEU A 17 -14.89 0.93 30.78
N ARG A 18 -13.78 1.36 30.14
CA ARG A 18 -13.26 0.96 28.82
C ARG A 18 -14.10 1.22 27.57
N ILE A 19 -13.64 2.20 26.80
CA ILE A 19 -13.78 2.28 25.33
C ILE A 19 -12.39 1.98 24.75
N PRO A 20 -12.25 1.15 23.70
CA PRO A 20 -10.95 0.67 23.23
C PRO A 20 -10.21 1.66 22.29
N ASP A 21 -8.90 1.46 22.22
CA ASP A 21 -7.93 2.18 21.41
C ASP A 21 -8.09 2.03 19.89
N THR A 22 -7.30 2.85 19.18
CA THR A 22 -6.97 2.79 17.75
C THR A 22 -8.09 3.08 16.75
N LYS A 23 -8.06 4.32 16.23
CA LYS A 23 -8.02 4.53 14.77
C LYS A 23 -7.37 5.86 14.42
N CYS A 24 -6.27 5.80 13.67
CA CYS A 24 -5.67 6.96 13.03
C CYS A 24 -6.69 7.63 12.11
N THR A 25 -7.01 8.90 12.33
CA THR A 25 -7.50 9.84 11.30
C THR A 25 -7.63 11.26 11.89
N LYS A 26 -6.72 12.17 11.47
CA LYS A 26 -6.86 13.64 11.33
C LYS A 26 -5.55 14.38 11.61
N TYR A 27 -4.73 14.57 10.56
CA TYR A 27 -3.65 15.57 10.56
C TYR A 27 -3.63 16.39 9.27
N PHE A 28 -4.75 17.07 8.98
CA PHE A 28 -4.71 18.34 8.26
C PHE A 28 -4.74 19.47 9.29
N GLN A 29 -3.57 20.03 9.61
CA GLN A 29 -3.44 21.23 10.43
C GLN A 29 -2.85 22.38 9.60
N ASN A 30 -3.66 22.92 8.69
CA ASN A 30 -3.32 24.15 7.98
C ASN A 30 -3.36 25.33 8.95
N ILE A 31 -2.21 25.94 9.22
CA ILE A 31 -2.14 27.25 9.87
C ILE A 31 -2.37 28.31 8.80
N PHE A 32 -3.56 28.90 8.82
CA PHE A 32 -3.91 30.06 7.99
C PHE A 32 -4.09 31.29 8.89
N ILE A 33 -3.23 32.29 8.72
CA ILE A 33 -3.53 33.67 9.12
C ILE A 33 -3.95 34.39 7.83
N PHE A 34 -5.21 34.84 7.78
CA PHE A 34 -5.79 35.49 6.60
C PHE A 34 -7.00 36.36 6.95
N VAL A 35 -7.15 37.50 6.27
CA VAL A 35 -8.27 38.44 6.43
C VAL A 35 -9.12 38.51 5.15
N ARG A 36 -10.31 37.87 5.18
CA ARG A 36 -11.49 38.05 4.27
C ARG A 36 -11.31 37.76 2.74
N LYS A 37 -12.34 37.37 1.95
CA LYS A 37 -13.77 36.99 2.18
C LYS A 37 -14.29 36.09 1.00
N GLU A 38 -15.33 35.27 1.23
CA GLU A 38 -16.27 34.57 0.29
C GLU A 38 -15.96 34.50 -1.23
N SER A 39 -16.10 33.34 -1.89
CA SER A 39 -17.42 32.72 -2.16
C SER A 39 -17.32 31.32 -2.78
N ARG A 40 -18.39 30.51 -2.67
CA ARG A 40 -18.51 29.16 -3.29
C ARG A 40 -18.99 29.26 -4.75
N PRO A 41 -18.76 28.20 -5.54
CA PRO A 41 -19.94 27.46 -6.02
C PRO A 41 -19.88 25.96 -5.66
N LYS A 42 -21.05 25.31 -5.72
CA LYS A 42 -21.21 23.86 -5.60
C LYS A 42 -20.89 23.19 -6.94
N THR A 43 -20.29 22.01 -6.90
CA THR A 43 -20.40 21.01 -7.97
C THR A 43 -20.76 19.66 -7.34
N ASP A 44 -22.02 19.28 -7.45
CA ASP A 44 -22.47 17.92 -7.11
C ASP A 44 -21.88 16.96 -8.15
N HIS A 45 -20.88 16.16 -7.77
CA HIS A 45 -20.42 15.06 -8.62
C HIS A 45 -21.45 13.94 -8.60
N MET A 46 -22.37 14.00 -9.57
CA MET A 46 -23.35 12.96 -9.82
C MET A 46 -22.63 11.67 -10.20
N MET A 47 -22.58 10.73 -9.26
CA MET A 47 -22.09 9.37 -9.49
C MET A 47 -22.87 8.74 -10.65
N SER A 48 -22.18 8.35 -11.72
CA SER A 48 -22.86 7.76 -12.88
C SER A 48 -23.47 6.42 -12.49
N TYR A 49 -24.79 6.30 -12.59
CA TYR A 49 -25.53 5.05 -12.26
C TYR A 49 -25.40 3.96 -13.33
N HIS A 50 -24.48 4.10 -14.30
CA HIS A 50 -24.38 3.26 -15.49
C HIS A 50 -23.03 2.53 -15.51
N CYS A 51 -23.04 1.26 -15.93
CA CYS A 51 -21.86 0.40 -15.99
C CYS A 51 -20.99 0.74 -17.21
N PRO A 52 -19.68 1.01 -17.04
CA PRO A 52 -18.81 1.44 -18.13
C PRO A 52 -18.54 0.36 -19.19
N LEU A 53 -18.78 -0.93 -18.88
CA LEU A 53 -18.53 -2.05 -19.79
C LEU A 53 -19.71 -2.40 -20.70
N CYS A 54 -20.94 -2.00 -20.35
CA CYS A 54 -22.15 -2.39 -21.11
C CYS A 54 -23.26 -1.33 -21.16
N GLY A 55 -23.08 -0.17 -20.54
CA GLY A 55 -24.06 0.91 -20.50
C GLY A 55 -25.29 0.67 -19.63
N LYS A 56 -25.47 -0.52 -19.02
CA LYS A 56 -26.65 -0.83 -18.19
C LYS A 56 -26.55 -0.23 -16.79
N GLU A 57 -27.69 0.10 -16.18
CA GLU A 57 -27.74 0.63 -14.81
C GLU A 57 -27.16 -0.33 -13.77
N LYS A 58 -26.56 0.24 -12.71
CA LYS A 58 -25.96 -0.48 -11.58
C LYS A 58 -26.64 -0.09 -10.26
N LYS A 59 -26.75 -1.05 -9.35
CA LYS A 59 -27.30 -0.84 -8.01
C LYS A 59 -26.20 -0.34 -7.06
N GLY A 60 -26.41 0.84 -6.48
CA GLY A 60 -25.53 1.43 -5.46
C GLY A 60 -24.10 1.73 -5.96
N GLU A 61 -23.14 1.63 -5.05
CA GLU A 61 -21.73 2.03 -5.25
C GLU A 61 -20.89 1.01 -6.04
N ALA A 62 -21.48 -0.05 -6.59
CA ALA A 62 -20.76 -1.05 -7.38
C ALA A 62 -20.06 -0.42 -8.60
N LEU A 63 -18.85 -0.87 -8.93
CA LEU A 63 -18.09 -0.36 -10.08
C LEU A 63 -18.68 -0.80 -11.43
N PHE A 64 -19.25 -2.01 -11.47
CA PHE A 64 -19.90 -2.59 -12.66
C PHE A 64 -21.28 -3.15 -12.30
N CYS A 65 -22.16 -3.32 -13.29
CA CYS A 65 -23.44 -3.99 -13.07
C CYS A 65 -23.22 -5.48 -12.78
N GLU A 66 -24.17 -6.10 -12.08
CA GLU A 66 -24.09 -7.47 -11.59
C GLU A 66 -23.78 -8.50 -12.69
N ALA A 67 -24.29 -8.28 -13.91
CA ALA A 67 -24.00 -9.13 -15.08
C ALA A 67 -22.53 -9.02 -15.55
N CYS A 68 -21.94 -7.82 -15.60
CA CYS A 68 -20.53 -7.64 -15.97
C CYS A 68 -19.60 -8.11 -14.86
N THR A 69 -19.93 -7.85 -13.59
CA THR A 69 -19.19 -8.38 -12.43
C THR A 69 -19.21 -9.91 -12.41
N LYS A 70 -20.35 -10.54 -12.74
CA LYS A 70 -20.43 -11.99 -12.85
C LYS A 70 -19.56 -12.52 -14.00
N LYS A 71 -19.61 -11.90 -15.18
CA LYS A 71 -18.80 -12.30 -16.35
C LYS A 71 -17.29 -12.20 -16.08
N LEU A 72 -16.84 -11.11 -15.46
CA LEU A 72 -15.45 -10.91 -15.02
C LEU A 72 -15.00 -11.94 -13.97
N ARG A 73 -15.90 -12.39 -13.08
CA ARG A 73 -15.59 -13.44 -12.10
C ARG A 73 -15.55 -14.84 -12.74
N THR A 74 -16.44 -15.13 -13.69
CA THR A 74 -16.51 -16.45 -14.36
C THR A 74 -15.48 -16.65 -15.47
N GLU A 75 -14.81 -15.60 -15.96
CA GLU A 75 -13.69 -15.73 -16.90
C GLU A 75 -12.34 -16.04 -16.21
N TYR A 76 -12.29 -16.08 -14.86
CA TYR A 76 -11.10 -16.42 -14.06
C TYR A 76 -11.31 -17.58 -13.08
N GLU A 77 -12.29 -18.45 -13.32
CA GLU A 77 -12.39 -19.78 -12.70
C GLU A 77 -12.23 -20.85 -13.79
N LEU A 78 -11.10 -21.56 -13.76
CA LEU A 78 -10.88 -22.76 -14.57
C LEU A 78 -11.69 -23.93 -13.99
N GLU A 79 -12.98 -24.01 -14.34
CA GLU A 79 -13.78 -25.21 -14.09
C GLU A 79 -13.29 -26.36 -14.97
N LEU A 80 -12.66 -27.37 -14.36
CA LEU A 80 -12.31 -28.63 -14.99
C LEU A 80 -13.59 -29.45 -15.30
N PRO A 81 -13.91 -29.78 -16.56
CA PRO A 81 -15.06 -30.61 -16.87
C PRO A 81 -14.81 -32.07 -16.46
N GLN A 82 -15.73 -32.66 -15.70
CA GLN A 82 -15.76 -34.11 -15.50
C GLN A 82 -16.23 -34.84 -16.76
N PRO A 83 -15.64 -36.00 -17.11
CA PRO A 83 -16.08 -36.78 -18.27
C PRO A 83 -17.31 -37.63 -17.93
N LEU A 84 -18.47 -37.24 -18.46
CA LEU A 84 -19.63 -38.13 -18.56
C LEU A 84 -19.90 -38.50 -20.02
N LEU A 85 -20.00 -39.83 -20.22
CA LEU A 85 -20.29 -40.54 -21.45
C LEU A 85 -21.39 -39.88 -22.31
N HIS A 86 -21.32 -40.06 -23.63
CA HIS A 86 -22.25 -40.93 -24.39
C HIS A 86 -21.77 -41.22 -25.82
N GLN A 87 -22.19 -42.39 -26.34
CA GLN A 87 -22.16 -42.82 -27.75
C GLN A 87 -23.43 -42.27 -28.48
N PRO A 88 -23.76 -42.66 -29.73
CA PRO A 88 -23.01 -42.79 -31.00
C PRO A 88 -23.65 -41.95 -32.17
N LEU A 89 -23.07 -42.00 -33.39
CA LEU A 89 -23.66 -41.91 -34.77
C LEU A 89 -24.84 -40.94 -35.09
N PRO A 90 -24.90 -40.29 -36.29
CA PRO A 90 -25.30 -41.01 -37.51
C PRO A 90 -24.88 -40.45 -38.90
N SER A 91 -25.18 -41.23 -39.96
CA SER A 91 -25.66 -40.91 -41.35
C SER A 91 -25.14 -39.67 -42.12
N THR A 92 -25.04 -39.65 -43.46
CA THR A 92 -25.68 -40.42 -44.55
C THR A 92 -24.69 -40.39 -45.78
N GLU A 93 -24.85 -41.02 -46.95
CA GLU A 93 -25.94 -41.77 -47.61
C GLU A 93 -25.36 -42.80 -48.62
N GLU A 94 -26.21 -43.56 -49.31
CA GLU A 94 -25.84 -44.44 -50.43
C GLU A 94 -25.99 -43.70 -51.80
N PRO A 95 -25.51 -44.30 -52.92
CA PRO A 95 -26.41 -45.24 -53.60
C PRO A 95 -25.74 -46.56 -53.98
N ALA A 96 -26.52 -47.64 -53.94
CA ALA A 96 -26.17 -48.93 -54.51
C ALA A 96 -26.42 -48.96 -56.03
N ASP A 97 -25.57 -49.67 -56.76
CA ASP A 97 -26.00 -50.47 -57.91
C ASP A 97 -25.41 -51.88 -57.80
N VAL A 98 -26.19 -52.87 -58.22
CA VAL A 98 -25.97 -54.29 -57.95
C VAL A 98 -25.75 -55.02 -59.26
N THR A 99 -24.64 -55.77 -59.35
CA THR A 99 -24.48 -57.10 -59.98
C THR A 99 -22.99 -57.29 -60.35
N ARG A 100 -22.40 -58.49 -60.41
CA ARG A 100 -22.89 -59.86 -60.18
C ARG A 100 -21.73 -60.73 -59.68
N THR A 101 -22.07 -61.85 -59.05
CA THR A 101 -21.15 -62.93 -58.66
C THR A 101 -20.29 -63.47 -59.82
N SER A 102 -19.03 -63.86 -59.58
CA SER A 102 -18.69 -65.30 -59.51
C SER A 102 -17.25 -65.61 -59.06
N SER A 103 -17.08 -66.85 -58.61
CA SER A 103 -15.86 -67.61 -58.26
C SER A 103 -14.58 -67.28 -59.05
N ARG A 104 -13.37 -67.37 -58.48
CA ARG A 104 -12.71 -68.65 -58.12
C ARG A 104 -11.47 -68.47 -57.21
N LYS A 105 -11.00 -69.59 -56.64
CA LYS A 105 -9.81 -69.72 -55.77
C LYS A 105 -8.50 -69.32 -56.48
N THR A 106 -7.57 -68.64 -55.78
CA THR A 106 -6.18 -69.07 -55.50
C THR A 106 -5.34 -67.95 -54.86
N GLY A 107 -4.28 -68.30 -54.10
CA GLY A 107 -3.15 -67.39 -53.83
C GLY A 107 -3.03 -66.74 -52.45
N ARG A 108 -2.63 -67.50 -51.41
CA ARG A 108 -2.00 -66.91 -50.21
C ARG A 108 -0.76 -66.08 -50.60
N ARG A 109 -0.78 -64.75 -50.47
CA ARG A 109 0.46 -63.92 -50.41
C ARG A 109 0.34 -62.47 -49.88
N LEU A 110 -0.85 -61.97 -49.50
CA LEU A 110 -1.00 -60.65 -48.86
C LEU A 110 -1.13 -60.69 -47.33
N LEU A 111 -1.57 -61.82 -46.76
CA LEU A 111 -1.63 -62.04 -45.31
C LEU A 111 -0.29 -61.76 -44.58
N PRO A 112 0.89 -62.24 -45.05
CA PRO A 112 2.15 -61.92 -44.35
C PRO A 112 2.49 -60.43 -44.40
N VAL A 113 2.17 -59.73 -45.49
CA VAL A 113 2.43 -58.29 -45.64
C VAL A 113 1.60 -57.49 -44.62
N ALA A 114 0.30 -57.79 -44.51
CA ALA A 114 -0.58 -57.19 -43.51
C ALA A 114 -0.11 -57.46 -42.07
N ILE A 115 0.34 -58.70 -41.78
CA ILE A 115 0.92 -59.07 -40.48
C ILE A 115 2.21 -58.28 -40.21
N THR A 116 3.11 -58.13 -41.19
CA THR A 116 4.35 -57.35 -41.00
C THR A 116 4.07 -55.86 -40.79
N ILE A 117 3.07 -55.27 -41.46
CA ILE A 117 2.67 -53.88 -41.25
C ILE A 117 2.08 -53.70 -39.84
N LEU A 118 1.20 -54.62 -39.40
CA LEU A 118 0.66 -54.60 -38.05
C LEU A 118 1.76 -54.74 -36.98
N LEU A 119 2.75 -55.61 -37.21
CA LEU A 119 3.90 -55.79 -36.32
C LEU A 119 4.76 -54.53 -36.27
N LEU A 120 5.05 -53.88 -37.41
CA LEU A 120 5.76 -52.60 -37.46
C LEU A 120 4.99 -51.47 -36.76
N LEU A 121 3.67 -51.39 -36.91
CA LEU A 121 2.83 -50.41 -36.22
C LEU A 121 2.81 -50.65 -34.69
N LEU A 122 2.73 -51.91 -34.26
CA LEU A 122 2.85 -52.28 -32.85
C LEU A 122 4.23 -51.90 -32.29
N LEU A 123 5.31 -52.18 -33.02
CA LEU A 123 6.68 -51.88 -32.61
C LEU A 123 6.94 -50.35 -32.56
N PHE A 124 6.38 -49.60 -33.52
CA PHE A 124 6.38 -48.14 -33.51
C PHE A 124 5.59 -47.56 -32.34
N PHE A 125 4.39 -48.10 -32.06
CA PHE A 125 3.58 -47.71 -30.91
C PHE A 125 4.32 -47.96 -29.59
N LEU A 126 4.86 -49.16 -29.39
CA LEU A 126 5.66 -49.52 -28.20
C LEU A 126 6.90 -48.63 -28.06
N TYR A 127 7.61 -48.33 -29.16
CA TYR A 127 8.75 -47.41 -29.14
C TYR A 127 8.35 -45.98 -28.74
N ASN A 128 7.27 -45.45 -29.33
CA ASN A 128 6.78 -44.11 -29.02
C ASN A 128 6.30 -44.00 -27.56
N GLU A 129 5.61 -45.02 -27.07
CA GLU A 129 4.91 -44.98 -25.80
C GLU A 129 5.77 -45.37 -24.60
N LEU A 130 6.71 -46.31 -24.75
CA LEU A 130 7.61 -46.72 -23.67
C LEU A 130 8.95 -45.99 -23.72
N ILE A 131 9.59 -45.96 -24.89
CA ILE A 131 10.97 -45.47 -25.01
C ILE A 131 11.02 -43.96 -25.19
N ARG A 132 10.24 -43.40 -26.13
CA ARG A 132 10.26 -41.96 -26.40
C ARG A 132 9.63 -41.15 -25.27
N LYS A 133 8.43 -41.52 -24.77
CA LYS A 133 7.82 -40.84 -23.62
C LYS A 133 8.69 -40.95 -22.37
N GLY A 134 9.20 -42.13 -22.02
CA GLY A 134 10.07 -42.30 -20.83
C GLY A 134 11.38 -41.52 -20.90
N ASN A 135 11.99 -41.38 -22.09
CA ASN A 135 13.18 -40.56 -22.26
C ASN A 135 12.89 -39.04 -22.18
N LEU A 136 11.73 -38.60 -22.69
CA LEU A 136 11.29 -37.21 -22.58
C LEU A 136 10.93 -36.84 -21.13
N GLU A 137 10.24 -37.74 -20.41
CA GLU A 137 9.90 -37.57 -18.99
C GLU A 137 11.15 -37.46 -18.13
N ARG A 138 12.12 -38.39 -18.27
CA ARG A 138 13.40 -38.31 -17.55
C ARG A 138 14.16 -37.03 -17.88
N SER A 139 14.24 -36.64 -19.16
CA SER A 139 14.91 -35.40 -19.56
C SER A 139 14.21 -34.15 -19.02
N GLY A 140 12.89 -34.17 -18.91
CA GLY A 140 12.09 -33.10 -18.30
C GLY A 140 12.29 -33.02 -16.79
N TRP A 141 12.35 -34.17 -16.12
CA TRP A 141 12.65 -34.26 -14.69
C TRP A 141 14.06 -33.76 -14.36
N ASP A 142 15.07 -34.22 -15.11
CA ASP A 142 16.46 -33.76 -14.96
C ASP A 142 16.56 -32.23 -15.14
N ALA A 143 15.79 -31.65 -16.08
CA ALA A 143 15.72 -30.20 -16.27
C ALA A 143 14.99 -29.48 -15.11
N ALA A 144 13.91 -30.05 -14.57
CA ALA A 144 13.20 -29.50 -13.42
C ALA A 144 14.05 -29.53 -12.14
N VAL A 145 14.74 -30.65 -11.86
CA VAL A 145 15.68 -30.76 -10.73
C VAL A 145 16.89 -29.83 -10.91
N LYS A 146 17.44 -29.71 -12.13
CA LYS A 146 18.58 -28.82 -12.41
C LYS A 146 18.22 -27.34 -12.27
N SER A 147 16.99 -26.95 -12.62
CA SER A 147 16.51 -25.58 -12.45
C SER A 147 16.03 -25.30 -11.02
N ASN A 148 15.52 -26.31 -10.30
CA ASN A 148 15.00 -26.26 -8.93
C ASN A 148 14.13 -25.02 -8.66
N SER A 149 13.27 -24.68 -9.61
CA SER A 149 12.47 -23.46 -9.61
C SER A 149 10.98 -23.77 -9.75
N VAL A 150 10.13 -22.84 -9.28
CA VAL A 150 8.68 -22.96 -9.41
C VAL A 150 8.24 -23.16 -10.88
N PRO A 151 8.71 -22.38 -11.86
CA PRO A 151 8.39 -22.63 -13.27
C PRO A 151 8.92 -23.98 -13.80
N GLY A 152 10.10 -24.42 -13.34
CA GLY A 152 10.69 -25.70 -13.78
C GLY A 152 9.86 -26.92 -13.36
N TYR A 153 9.42 -26.96 -12.10
CA TYR A 153 8.55 -28.04 -11.61
C TYR A 153 7.13 -27.95 -12.19
N LEU A 154 6.56 -26.75 -12.36
CA LEU A 154 5.26 -26.57 -13.03
C LEU A 154 5.29 -27.09 -14.48
N HIS A 155 6.29 -26.70 -15.26
CA HIS A 155 6.44 -27.15 -16.65
C HIS A 155 6.55 -28.68 -16.77
N TYR A 156 7.26 -29.33 -15.83
CA TYR A 156 7.32 -30.78 -15.76
C TYR A 156 5.96 -31.42 -15.45
N ILE A 157 5.24 -30.90 -14.44
CA ILE A 157 3.90 -31.35 -14.03
C ILE A 157 2.89 -31.23 -15.17
N GLU A 158 2.91 -30.11 -15.90
CA GLU A 158 2.05 -29.86 -17.07
C GLU A 158 2.38 -30.78 -18.27
N SER A 159 3.67 -31.04 -18.50
CA SER A 159 4.14 -31.85 -19.64
C SER A 159 4.03 -33.36 -19.39
N HIS A 160 4.08 -33.79 -18.13
CA HIS A 160 4.11 -35.20 -17.73
C HIS A 160 3.15 -35.49 -16.55
N PRO A 161 1.82 -35.32 -16.72
CA PRO A 161 0.84 -35.48 -15.65
C PRO A 161 0.73 -36.90 -15.08
N GLU A 162 1.17 -37.91 -15.85
CA GLU A 162 1.28 -39.32 -15.43
C GLU A 162 2.74 -39.78 -15.25
N GLY A 163 3.68 -38.82 -15.15
CA GLY A 163 5.12 -39.09 -15.01
C GLY A 163 5.47 -39.72 -13.66
N VAL A 164 6.55 -40.50 -13.61
CA VAL A 164 6.97 -41.23 -12.40
C VAL A 164 7.34 -40.24 -11.28
N HIS A 165 7.96 -39.12 -11.65
CA HIS A 165 8.35 -38.06 -10.72
C HIS A 165 7.26 -36.99 -10.48
N PHE A 166 6.00 -37.22 -10.88
CA PHE A 166 4.90 -36.26 -10.67
C PHE A 166 4.73 -35.88 -9.18
N ALA A 167 4.71 -36.88 -8.30
CA ALA A 167 4.59 -36.66 -6.85
C ALA A 167 5.82 -35.94 -6.26
N ASP A 168 7.02 -36.29 -6.73
CA ASP A 168 8.27 -35.62 -6.31
C ASP A 168 8.30 -34.16 -6.74
N ALA A 169 7.90 -33.86 -7.97
CA ALA A 169 7.78 -32.51 -8.51
C ALA A 169 6.76 -31.67 -7.74
N GLN A 170 5.59 -32.26 -7.42
CA GLN A 170 4.57 -31.59 -6.62
C GLN A 170 5.07 -31.28 -5.20
N ALA A 171 5.76 -32.23 -4.55
CA ALA A 171 6.36 -32.03 -3.23
C ALA A 171 7.46 -30.96 -3.25
N ALA A 172 8.33 -30.95 -4.28
CA ALA A 172 9.36 -29.95 -4.45
C ALA A 172 8.79 -28.54 -4.69
N LEU A 173 7.75 -28.43 -5.53
CA LEU A 173 7.01 -27.19 -5.77
C LEU A 173 6.36 -26.65 -4.49
N MET A 174 5.66 -27.50 -3.74
CA MET A 174 5.03 -27.13 -2.47
C MET A 174 6.08 -26.67 -1.44
N ARG A 175 7.23 -27.34 -1.36
CA ARG A 175 8.35 -26.92 -0.50
C ARG A 175 8.88 -25.54 -0.88
N LEU A 176 9.10 -25.26 -2.17
CA LEU A 176 9.57 -23.94 -2.62
C LEU A 176 8.55 -22.84 -2.31
N LYS A 177 7.25 -23.09 -2.51
CA LYS A 177 6.19 -22.14 -2.18
C LYS A 177 6.00 -21.92 -0.67
N ALA A 178 6.18 -22.95 0.14
CA ALA A 178 6.18 -22.83 1.60
C ALA A 178 7.38 -22.01 2.10
N GLU A 179 8.56 -22.19 1.51
CA GLU A 179 9.77 -21.42 1.84
C GLU A 179 9.60 -19.92 1.50
N GLU A 180 9.11 -19.60 0.30
CA GLU A 180 8.76 -18.23 -0.13
C GLU A 180 7.77 -17.57 0.85
N ALA A 181 6.72 -18.30 1.25
CA ALA A 181 5.73 -17.82 2.20
C ALA A 181 6.32 -17.60 3.60
N ASN A 182 7.15 -18.52 4.10
CA ASN A 182 7.82 -18.39 5.40
C ASN A 182 8.73 -17.16 5.46
N GLN A 183 9.48 -16.89 4.39
CA GLN A 183 10.32 -15.68 4.31
C GLN A 183 9.48 -14.41 4.35
N TRP A 184 8.36 -14.35 3.62
CA TRP A 184 7.42 -13.23 3.72
C TRP A 184 6.84 -13.08 5.14
N GLU A 185 6.48 -14.18 5.81
CA GLU A 185 5.94 -14.15 7.18
C GLU A 185 6.90 -13.48 8.17
N VAL A 186 8.21 -13.75 8.05
CA VAL A 186 9.27 -13.08 8.84
C VAL A 186 9.38 -11.60 8.47
N LEU A 187 9.39 -11.28 7.17
CA LEU A 187 9.56 -9.90 6.68
C LEU A 187 8.44 -8.93 7.10
N LYS A 188 7.22 -9.42 7.34
CA LYS A 188 6.11 -8.58 7.85
C LYS A 188 6.47 -7.84 9.15
N GLN A 189 7.30 -8.45 10.00
CA GLN A 189 7.73 -7.87 11.29
C GLN A 189 9.12 -7.22 11.21
N SER A 190 9.85 -7.38 10.09
CA SER A 190 11.15 -6.73 9.93
C SER A 190 10.98 -5.24 9.63
N ASP A 191 11.82 -4.43 10.27
CA ASP A 191 12.02 -3.00 9.96
C ASP A 191 13.28 -2.79 9.09
N ARG A 192 13.96 -3.86 8.66
CA ARG A 192 15.18 -3.79 7.86
C ARG A 192 14.87 -3.66 6.37
N VAL A 193 15.13 -2.47 5.85
CA VAL A 193 15.01 -2.13 4.42
C VAL A 193 15.80 -3.06 3.50
N THR A 194 16.97 -3.56 3.94
CA THR A 194 17.80 -4.49 3.15
C THR A 194 17.09 -5.81 2.90
N GLU A 195 16.56 -6.45 3.95
CA GLU A 195 15.90 -7.77 3.86
C GLU A 195 14.67 -7.72 2.93
N LEU A 196 13.93 -6.60 2.93
CA LEU A 196 12.81 -6.37 2.00
C LEU A 196 13.28 -6.20 0.56
N ARG A 197 14.42 -5.52 0.32
CA ARG A 197 15.01 -5.38 -1.03
C ARG A 197 15.58 -6.69 -1.54
N ASP A 198 16.24 -7.47 -0.69
CA ASP A 198 16.80 -8.78 -1.02
C ASP A 198 15.69 -9.73 -1.46
N PHE A 199 14.53 -9.72 -0.78
CA PHE A 199 13.34 -10.47 -1.20
C PHE A 199 12.83 -10.06 -2.59
N LEU A 200 12.77 -8.76 -2.89
CA LEU A 200 12.35 -8.27 -4.22
C LEU A 200 13.31 -8.70 -5.34
N LEU A 201 14.61 -8.81 -5.04
CA LEU A 201 15.62 -9.31 -5.98
C LEU A 201 15.55 -10.84 -6.16
N GLN A 202 15.26 -11.57 -5.08
CA GLN A 202 15.20 -13.03 -5.09
C GLN A 202 13.89 -13.58 -5.69
N PHE A 203 12.77 -12.88 -5.49
CA PHE A 203 11.44 -13.30 -5.92
C PHE A 203 10.69 -12.21 -6.72
N PRO A 204 11.20 -11.77 -7.88
CA PRO A 204 10.64 -10.65 -8.65
C PRO A 204 9.22 -10.90 -9.19
N GLU A 205 8.81 -12.16 -9.35
CA GLU A 205 7.48 -12.58 -9.81
C GLU A 205 6.55 -13.05 -8.66
N SER A 206 6.94 -12.85 -7.39
CA SER A 206 6.10 -13.25 -6.25
C SER A 206 4.84 -12.41 -6.14
N HIS A 207 3.71 -13.05 -5.82
CA HIS A 207 2.47 -12.35 -5.46
C HIS A 207 2.60 -11.52 -4.17
N TYR A 208 3.67 -11.71 -3.38
CA TYR A 208 4.00 -10.87 -2.24
C TYR A 208 4.67 -9.54 -2.63
N VAL A 209 5.20 -9.38 -3.85
CA VAL A 209 5.92 -8.16 -4.30
C VAL A 209 5.17 -6.85 -4.00
N PRO A 210 3.85 -6.69 -4.29
CA PRO A 210 3.13 -5.46 -3.97
C PRO A 210 3.04 -5.17 -2.45
N LEU A 211 3.01 -6.22 -1.62
CA LEU A 211 2.98 -6.11 -0.16
C LEU A 211 4.35 -5.72 0.40
N VAL A 212 5.43 -6.32 -0.14
CA VAL A 212 6.81 -5.96 0.19
C VAL A 212 7.10 -4.51 -0.20
N ARG A 213 6.71 -4.09 -1.40
CA ARG A 213 6.82 -2.69 -1.87
C ARG A 213 6.06 -1.72 -0.96
N ARG A 214 4.82 -2.02 -0.58
CA ARG A 214 4.06 -1.20 0.39
C ARG A 214 4.74 -1.11 1.76
N ARG A 215 5.26 -2.23 2.28
CA ARG A 215 5.98 -2.23 3.57
C ARG A 215 7.27 -1.40 3.49
N LEU A 216 8.00 -1.49 2.39
CA LEU A 216 9.20 -0.70 2.12
C LEU A 216 8.90 0.80 1.98
N ASP A 217 7.83 1.16 1.26
CA ASP A 217 7.31 2.53 1.13
C ASP A 217 7.01 3.11 2.54
N SER A 218 6.20 2.41 3.35
CA SER A 218 5.89 2.81 4.74
C SER A 218 7.13 2.97 5.64
N LEU A 219 8.11 2.07 5.55
CA LEU A 219 9.34 2.17 6.34
C LEU A 219 10.22 3.35 5.89
N THR A 220 10.28 3.60 4.59
CA THR A 220 11.03 4.73 4.02
C THR A 220 10.37 6.05 4.41
N TRP A 221 9.04 6.15 4.29
CA TRP A 221 8.27 7.29 4.77
C TRP A 221 8.49 7.59 6.26
N MET A 222 8.52 6.56 7.11
CA MET A 222 8.87 6.74 8.53
C MET A 222 10.32 7.23 8.74
N GLY A 223 11.24 6.87 7.85
CA GLY A 223 12.59 7.44 7.79
C GLY A 223 12.59 8.93 7.38
N THR A 224 11.88 9.25 6.31
CA THR A 224 11.67 10.63 5.82
C THR A 224 11.04 11.52 6.90
N LEU A 225 10.01 11.05 7.62
CA LEU A 225 9.44 11.78 8.75
C LEU A 225 10.43 12.00 9.89
N ARG A 226 11.34 11.05 10.17
CA ARG A 226 12.40 11.19 11.20
C ARG A 226 13.48 12.19 10.79
N SER A 227 13.90 12.21 9.53
CA SER A 227 14.81 13.24 9.03
C SER A 227 14.12 14.61 9.00
N ASN A 228 12.88 14.65 8.51
CA ASN A 228 12.05 15.84 8.40
C ASN A 228 12.72 17.00 7.63
N THR A 229 13.57 16.68 6.65
CA THR A 229 14.28 17.67 5.80
C THR A 229 13.71 17.72 4.39
N ALA A 230 13.77 18.87 3.71
CA ALA A 230 13.36 18.99 2.31
C ALA A 230 14.08 17.98 1.39
N ALA A 231 15.36 17.69 1.64
CA ALA A 231 16.10 16.65 0.94
C ALA A 231 15.45 15.27 1.09
N SER A 232 15.15 14.83 2.32
CA SER A 232 14.53 13.53 2.58
C SER A 232 13.12 13.38 1.99
N TYR A 233 12.35 14.48 1.89
CA TYR A 233 11.07 14.47 1.18
C TYR A 233 11.27 14.42 -0.34
N SER A 234 12.27 15.13 -0.88
CA SER A 234 12.62 15.08 -2.32
C SER A 234 13.06 13.68 -2.75
N GLU A 235 13.89 13.00 -1.95
CA GLU A 235 14.32 11.62 -2.20
C GLU A 235 13.13 10.66 -2.21
N TYR A 236 12.18 10.81 -1.29
CA TYR A 236 10.95 10.03 -1.28
C TYR A 236 10.12 10.25 -2.55
N LEU A 237 9.93 11.49 -2.97
CA LEU A 237 9.20 11.83 -4.20
C LEU A 237 9.84 11.19 -5.44
N MET A 238 11.17 11.21 -5.55
CA MET A 238 11.91 10.57 -6.65
C MET A 238 11.72 9.04 -6.68
N MET A 239 11.61 8.38 -5.52
CA MET A 239 11.34 6.92 -5.44
C MET A 239 9.88 6.56 -5.78
N VAL A 240 8.95 7.52 -5.69
CA VAL A 240 7.58 7.37 -6.23
C VAL A 240 7.58 7.58 -7.74
N GLU A 241 8.28 8.60 -8.24
CA GLU A 241 8.39 8.90 -9.68
C GLU A 241 9.09 7.79 -10.47
N SER A 242 10.11 7.13 -9.89
CA SER A 242 10.78 5.96 -10.50
C SER A 242 9.88 4.71 -10.56
N GLY A 243 8.77 4.69 -9.81
CA GLY A 243 7.94 3.50 -9.65
C GLY A 243 8.53 2.43 -8.73
N ASP A 244 9.52 2.77 -7.90
CA ASP A 244 10.02 1.87 -6.84
C ASP A 244 8.95 1.71 -5.75
N PHE A 245 8.26 2.80 -5.39
CA PHE A 245 7.20 2.85 -4.39
C PHE A 245 5.81 2.98 -5.00
N ASN A 246 4.78 2.65 -4.20
CA ASN A 246 3.38 2.82 -4.61
C ASN A 246 2.93 4.29 -4.52
N GLY A 247 3.61 5.09 -3.69
CA GLY A 247 3.25 6.49 -3.45
C GLY A 247 2.10 6.64 -2.47
N ASP A 248 1.96 5.71 -1.51
CA ASP A 248 0.88 5.72 -0.51
C ASP A 248 0.89 7.02 0.37
N TYR A 249 1.98 7.80 0.37
CA TYR A 249 2.16 9.09 1.08
C TYR A 249 2.55 10.28 0.18
N LEU A 250 2.29 10.19 -1.13
CA LEU A 250 2.72 11.20 -2.12
C LEU A 250 2.27 12.63 -1.76
N ALA A 251 0.98 12.83 -1.46
CA ALA A 251 0.42 14.15 -1.18
C ALA A 251 0.98 14.77 0.11
N GLU A 252 1.19 13.95 1.15
CA GLU A 252 1.86 14.34 2.37
C GLU A 252 3.31 14.76 2.09
N ALA A 253 4.06 13.97 1.33
CA ALA A 253 5.45 14.26 0.98
C ALA A 253 5.59 15.57 0.18
N GLU A 254 4.76 15.79 -0.85
CA GLU A 254 4.73 17.04 -1.62
C GLU A 254 4.42 18.25 -0.72
N SER A 255 3.42 18.13 0.15
CA SER A 255 3.05 19.22 1.05
C SER A 255 4.17 19.56 2.02
N ARG A 256 4.89 18.56 2.54
CA ARG A 256 6.00 18.75 3.48
C ARG A 256 7.25 19.28 2.80
N TYR A 257 7.58 18.77 1.62
CA TYR A 257 8.64 19.31 0.76
C TYR A 257 8.44 20.81 0.55
N ARG A 258 7.25 21.22 0.09
CA ARG A 258 6.91 22.64 -0.15
C ARG A 258 6.95 23.52 1.10
N MET A 259 6.71 22.97 2.29
CA MET A 259 6.83 23.71 3.55
C MET A 259 8.29 23.92 3.99
N LEU A 260 9.20 23.02 3.58
CA LEU A 260 10.59 23.01 4.03
C LEU A 260 11.60 23.40 2.96
N PHE A 261 11.16 23.65 1.73
CA PHE A 261 12.01 24.10 0.63
C PHE A 261 12.15 25.63 0.60
N GLN A 262 13.35 26.14 0.84
CA GLN A 262 13.67 27.57 0.70
C GLN A 262 13.75 27.95 -0.78
N SER A 263 12.78 28.71 -1.27
CA SER A 263 12.84 29.33 -2.61
C SER A 263 13.32 30.79 -2.58
N TYR A 264 13.22 31.46 -1.43
CA TYR A 264 13.54 32.89 -1.28
C TYR A 264 14.97 33.09 -0.76
N PRO A 265 15.66 34.18 -1.16
CA PRO A 265 16.99 34.50 -0.66
C PRO A 265 16.98 34.69 0.86
N VAL A 266 17.92 34.02 1.53
CA VAL A 266 18.08 34.07 2.99
C VAL A 266 19.02 35.22 3.37
N ASP A 267 18.52 36.18 4.15
CA ASP A 267 19.39 37.07 4.91
C ASP A 267 19.81 36.39 6.20
N GLN A 268 21.12 36.22 6.36
CA GLN A 268 21.68 35.48 7.49
C GLN A 268 21.41 36.16 8.84
N ARG A 269 21.41 37.51 8.89
CA ARG A 269 21.15 38.24 10.14
C ARG A 269 19.72 38.05 10.63
N THR A 270 18.77 38.14 9.70
CA THR A 270 17.35 37.84 9.93
C THR A 270 17.17 36.39 10.38
N LEU A 271 17.79 35.42 9.69
CA LEU A 271 17.71 34.00 10.06
C LEU A 271 18.24 33.72 11.47
N ASP A 272 19.38 34.31 11.85
CA ASP A 272 19.97 34.11 13.18
C ASP A 272 19.13 34.78 14.29
N SER A 273 18.48 35.91 14.00
CA SER A 273 17.46 36.50 14.89
C SER A 273 16.24 35.57 15.06
N ILE A 274 15.71 35.03 13.96
CA ILE A 274 14.60 34.05 13.99
C ILE A 274 14.98 32.82 14.80
N ARG A 275 16.18 32.25 14.59
CA ARG A 275 16.72 31.11 15.36
C ARG A 275 16.69 31.34 16.85
N ILE A 276 17.13 32.51 17.32
CA ILE A 276 17.12 32.87 18.75
C ILE A 276 15.68 32.89 19.28
N VAL A 277 14.77 33.57 18.59
CA VAL A 277 13.36 33.69 19.00
C VAL A 277 12.66 32.33 19.06
N VAL A 278 12.76 31.52 18.01
CA VAL A 278 12.06 30.23 17.97
C VAL A 278 12.67 29.20 18.93
N ASN A 279 13.98 29.23 19.16
CA ASN A 279 14.63 28.37 20.15
C ASN A 279 14.23 28.76 21.58
N GLY A 280 14.20 30.06 21.89
CA GLY A 280 13.73 30.59 23.16
C GLY A 280 12.26 30.23 23.42
N PHE A 281 11.39 30.43 22.43
CA PHE A 281 9.98 30.05 22.49
C PHE A 281 9.78 28.55 22.69
N CYS A 282 10.43 27.68 21.91
CA CYS A 282 10.32 26.22 22.05
C CYS A 282 10.84 25.74 23.42
N SER A 283 11.90 26.35 23.94
CA SER A 283 12.43 26.04 25.27
C SER A 283 11.42 26.42 26.36
N ALA A 284 10.89 27.64 26.31
CA ALA A 284 9.88 28.14 27.26
C ALA A 284 8.56 27.36 27.20
N LEU A 285 8.13 26.93 26.01
CA LEU A 285 6.95 26.08 25.82
C LEU A 285 7.15 24.66 26.36
N SER A 286 8.39 24.14 26.30
CA SER A 286 8.74 22.82 26.83
C SER A 286 8.85 22.79 28.36
N SER A 287 9.34 23.87 28.97
CA SER A 287 9.40 24.03 30.43
C SER A 287 8.08 24.53 31.04
N LEU A 288 7.15 25.03 30.21
CA LEU A 288 5.94 25.74 30.63
C LEU A 288 6.25 26.96 31.52
N ASP A 289 7.41 27.59 31.31
CA ASP A 289 7.83 28.78 32.05
C ASP A 289 7.00 29.99 31.57
N HIS A 290 6.08 30.43 32.44
CA HIS A 290 5.24 31.60 32.19
C HIS A 290 6.06 32.87 31.90
N SER A 291 7.15 33.09 32.63
CA SER A 291 7.96 34.32 32.51
C SER A 291 8.73 34.35 31.19
N ALA A 292 9.32 33.22 30.79
CA ALA A 292 9.99 33.09 29.51
C ALA A 292 8.98 33.13 28.33
N LEU A 293 7.82 32.47 28.45
CA LEU A 293 6.78 32.54 27.42
C LEU A 293 6.22 33.97 27.27
N GLU A 294 6.11 34.73 28.36
CA GLU A 294 5.70 36.13 28.30
C GLU A 294 6.71 36.99 27.50
N GLN A 295 8.00 36.73 27.64
CA GLN A 295 9.06 37.42 26.88
C GLN A 295 8.99 37.13 25.37
N TRP A 296 8.72 35.88 24.97
CA TRP A 296 8.74 35.47 23.55
C TRP A 296 7.41 35.66 22.80
N LEU A 297 6.31 35.93 23.51
CA LEU A 297 5.00 36.16 22.91
C LEU A 297 4.70 37.67 22.77
N ALA A 298 4.21 38.05 21.59
CA ALA A 298 3.63 39.38 21.37
C ALA A 298 2.43 39.61 22.31
N PRO A 299 2.17 40.86 22.78
CA PRO A 299 1.07 41.16 23.71
C PRO A 299 -0.32 40.72 23.21
N ARG A 300 -0.50 40.65 21.89
CA ARG A 300 -1.71 40.14 21.23
C ARG A 300 -1.31 39.04 20.25
N VAL A 301 -1.85 37.84 20.47
CA VAL A 301 -1.65 36.67 19.62
C VAL A 301 -2.86 36.52 18.72
N GLU A 302 -2.71 36.77 17.41
CA GLU A 302 -3.81 36.67 16.45
C GLU A 302 -4.35 35.24 16.33
N ARG A 303 -3.47 34.23 16.43
CA ARG A 303 -3.88 32.82 16.35
C ARG A 303 -2.92 31.89 17.10
N TYR A 304 -3.48 30.95 17.85
CA TYR A 304 -2.79 29.81 18.46
C TYR A 304 -3.57 28.52 18.13
N PHE A 305 -3.03 27.69 17.23
CA PHE A 305 -3.70 26.52 16.64
C PHE A 305 -5.08 26.86 16.01
N PHE A 306 -6.16 26.64 16.77
CA PHE A 306 -7.56 26.91 16.37
C PHE A 306 -8.23 27.99 17.23
N LYS A 307 -7.51 28.56 18.21
CA LYS A 307 -7.93 29.70 19.04
C LYS A 307 -7.35 31.00 18.46
N GLY A 308 -8.02 32.12 18.72
CA GLY A 308 -7.57 33.46 18.34
C GLY A 308 -8.75 34.44 18.30
N PRO A 309 -8.48 35.73 18.05
CA PRO A 309 -7.32 36.45 18.55
C PRO A 309 -7.43 36.61 20.09
N LEU A 310 -6.32 36.53 20.81
CA LEU A 310 -6.30 36.60 22.27
C LEU A 310 -5.14 37.43 22.81
N ALA A 311 -5.35 38.05 23.98
CA ALA A 311 -4.27 38.63 24.76
C ALA A 311 -3.30 37.53 25.22
N ARG A 312 -2.02 37.86 25.27
CA ARG A 312 -0.95 36.93 25.67
C ARG A 312 -1.20 36.31 27.03
N GLU A 313 -1.64 37.11 28.00
CA GLU A 313 -1.90 36.71 29.39
C GLU A 313 -3.02 35.65 29.44
N ARG A 314 -3.99 35.75 28.54
CA ARG A 314 -5.04 34.73 28.36
C ARG A 314 -4.48 33.44 27.76
N LEU A 315 -3.55 33.52 26.82
CA LEU A 315 -2.90 32.32 26.27
C LEU A 315 -2.07 31.60 27.34
N LEU A 316 -1.30 32.35 28.13
CA LEU A 316 -0.50 31.82 29.24
C LEU A 316 -1.39 31.15 30.30
N GLY A 317 -2.50 31.79 30.67
CA GLY A 317 -3.50 31.21 31.57
C GLY A 317 -4.12 29.92 31.01
N ASP A 318 -4.56 29.92 29.75
CA ASP A 318 -5.09 28.73 29.06
C ASP A 318 -4.06 27.57 29.04
N LEU A 319 -2.77 27.85 28.84
CA LEU A 319 -1.70 26.85 28.83
C LEU A 319 -1.42 26.27 30.22
N LEU A 320 -1.33 27.13 31.25
CA LEU A 320 -1.14 26.68 32.64
C LEU A 320 -2.32 25.82 33.13
N VAL A 321 -3.55 26.21 32.81
CA VAL A 321 -4.75 25.43 33.15
C VAL A 321 -4.77 24.09 32.41
N ALA A 322 -4.41 24.07 31.12
CA ALA A 322 -4.33 22.83 30.35
C ALA A 322 -3.25 21.88 30.89
N ALA A 323 -2.09 22.41 31.29
CA ALA A 323 -1.03 21.63 31.90
C ALA A 323 -1.44 21.06 33.28
N ALA A 324 -2.08 21.87 34.13
CA ALA A 324 -2.54 21.44 35.45
C ALA A 324 -3.71 20.43 35.40
N GLN A 325 -4.45 20.38 34.29
CA GLN A 325 -5.52 19.39 34.04
C GLN A 325 -5.03 18.11 33.35
N SER A 326 -3.75 18.05 32.96
CA SER A 326 -3.16 16.93 32.23
C SER A 326 -2.42 15.99 33.18
N ASP A 327 -2.88 14.74 33.27
CA ASP A 327 -2.12 13.65 33.90
C ASP A 327 -0.94 13.17 33.02
N GLU A 328 -0.83 13.65 31.78
CA GLU A 328 0.24 13.26 30.85
C GLU A 328 1.55 14.06 31.10
N PRO A 329 2.74 13.45 30.89
CA PRO A 329 4.01 14.15 31.00
C PRO A 329 4.12 15.30 30.00
N ALA A 330 4.76 16.40 30.43
CA ALA A 330 5.02 17.57 29.59
C ALA A 330 5.70 17.19 28.27
N ILE A 331 5.25 17.82 27.19
CA ILE A 331 5.78 17.61 25.84
C ILE A 331 7.02 18.50 25.66
N ILE A 332 8.15 17.88 25.36
CA ILE A 332 9.39 18.56 25.01
C ILE A 332 9.38 18.80 23.50
N TYR A 333 9.53 20.06 23.09
CA TYR A 333 9.62 20.51 21.71
C TYR A 333 11.08 20.81 21.37
N THR A 334 11.71 19.93 20.59
CA THR A 334 13.09 20.12 20.12
C THR A 334 13.06 20.69 18.69
N PRO A 335 13.47 21.96 18.48
CA PRO A 335 13.51 22.57 17.16
C PRO A 335 14.73 22.12 16.36
N ASP A 336 14.56 21.91 15.05
CA ASP A 336 15.66 21.88 14.10
C ASP A 336 15.90 23.32 13.60
N LEU A 337 17.03 23.90 14.01
CA LEU A 337 17.43 25.27 13.70
C LEU A 337 18.17 25.40 12.35
N GLU A 338 18.58 24.28 11.76
CA GLU A 338 19.20 24.22 10.44
C GLU A 338 18.11 24.16 9.36
N GLY A 339 17.06 23.38 9.59
CA GLY A 339 15.89 23.24 8.73
C GLY A 339 14.87 24.40 8.74
N ILE A 340 15.16 25.53 9.39
CA ILE A 340 14.26 26.70 9.42
C ILE A 340 14.11 27.31 8.02
N GLN A 341 12.85 27.48 7.61
CA GLN A 341 12.49 28.24 6.41
C GLN A 341 11.72 29.50 6.78
N TYR A 342 11.91 30.58 6.02
CA TYR A 342 11.09 31.77 6.20
C TYR A 342 10.79 32.54 4.90
N GLU A 343 9.67 33.24 4.91
CA GLU A 343 9.19 34.14 3.87
C GLU A 343 8.81 35.49 4.52
N LYS A 344 9.22 36.61 3.91
CA LYS A 344 8.79 37.94 4.35
C LYS A 344 7.45 38.30 3.69
N THR A 345 6.46 38.65 4.50
CA THR A 345 5.11 39.01 4.04
C THR A 345 5.03 40.47 3.58
N MET A 346 3.92 40.81 2.91
CA MET A 346 3.60 42.20 2.52
C MET A 346 3.36 43.13 3.73
N GLU A 347 3.11 42.58 4.92
CA GLU A 347 2.87 43.31 6.17
C GLU A 347 4.16 43.43 7.02
N ASP A 348 5.32 43.22 6.40
CA ASP A 348 6.67 43.17 6.99
C ASP A 348 6.94 42.02 7.99
N ASN A 349 5.91 41.30 8.45
CA ASN A 349 6.03 40.08 9.25
C ASN A 349 6.80 38.96 8.53
N TYR A 350 7.44 38.07 9.30
CA TYR A 350 8.09 36.86 8.81
C TYR A 350 7.22 35.62 9.07
N ARG A 351 6.86 34.90 8.02
CA ARG A 351 6.28 33.55 8.13
C ARG A 351 7.40 32.54 8.21
N VAL A 352 7.40 31.70 9.24
CA VAL A 352 8.47 30.76 9.54
C VAL A 352 7.91 29.34 9.61
N ASN A 353 8.49 28.43 8.83
CA ASN A 353 8.26 27.00 8.95
C ASN A 353 9.45 26.38 9.68
N LEU A 354 9.18 25.84 10.87
CA LEU A 354 10.19 25.27 11.76
C LEU A 354 9.93 23.76 11.90
N PRO A 355 10.78 22.88 11.35
CA PRO A 355 10.73 21.48 11.68
C PRO A 355 11.01 21.26 13.17
N ILE A 356 10.20 20.42 13.81
CA ILE A 356 10.31 20.10 15.24
C ILE A 356 10.14 18.60 15.50
N VAL A 357 10.84 18.11 16.51
CA VAL A 357 10.60 16.78 17.10
C VAL A 357 9.89 16.98 18.44
N LYS A 358 8.76 16.30 18.62
CA LYS A 358 8.08 16.21 19.92
C LYS A 358 8.58 14.98 20.65
N SER A 359 8.87 15.10 21.94
CA SER A 359 9.15 13.94 22.77
C SER A 359 8.46 14.01 24.13
N ARG A 360 8.09 12.85 24.66
CA ARG A 360 7.44 12.68 25.96
C ARG A 360 8.27 11.73 26.82
N ASN A 361 8.45 12.08 28.10
CA ASN A 361 9.13 11.23 29.08
C ASN A 361 8.09 10.40 29.84
N GLY A 362 7.70 9.24 29.30
CA GLY A 362 6.72 8.34 29.93
C GLY A 362 7.39 7.05 30.41
N ALA A 363 7.27 6.71 31.70
CA ALA A 363 7.62 5.39 32.26
C ALA A 363 8.96 4.75 31.79
N GLY A 364 9.99 5.55 31.52
CA GLY A 364 11.31 5.09 31.06
C GLY A 364 11.48 4.93 29.54
N ILE A 365 10.42 5.14 28.74
CA ILE A 365 10.46 5.16 27.27
C ILE A 365 10.30 6.61 26.79
N ARG A 366 11.20 7.04 25.89
CA ARG A 366 11.11 8.36 25.25
C ARG A 366 10.40 8.24 23.92
N ASP A 367 9.08 8.35 23.94
CA ASP A 367 8.28 8.40 22.72
C ASP A 367 8.64 9.67 21.94
N GLN A 368 9.30 9.49 20.81
CA GLN A 368 9.57 10.56 19.85
C GLN A 368 8.51 10.50 18.75
N LEU A 369 7.80 11.61 18.56
CA LEU A 369 6.83 11.78 17.49
C LEU A 369 7.47 12.70 16.43
N PRO A 370 8.05 12.11 15.36
CA PRO A 370 8.79 12.85 14.34
C PRO A 370 7.85 13.52 13.33
N GLY A 371 8.42 14.30 12.41
CA GLY A 371 7.68 14.85 11.28
C GLY A 371 6.61 15.87 11.68
N TYR A 372 6.90 16.77 12.62
CA TYR A 372 6.08 17.95 12.88
C TYR A 372 6.75 19.20 12.31
N ILE A 373 5.93 20.17 11.91
CA ILE A 373 6.37 21.50 11.49
C ILE A 373 5.52 22.49 12.27
N PHE A 374 6.16 23.43 12.95
CA PHE A 374 5.51 24.63 13.48
C PHE A 374 5.48 25.68 12.38
N HIS A 375 4.29 26.25 12.15
CA HIS A 375 4.13 27.45 11.34
C HIS A 375 3.94 28.62 12.29
N LEU A 376 4.88 29.57 12.27
CA LEU A 376 4.93 30.74 13.13
C LEU A 376 4.85 32.00 12.26
N GLU A 377 4.29 33.08 12.79
CA GLU A 377 4.38 34.40 12.16
C GLU A 377 4.99 35.35 13.20
N LEU A 378 6.12 35.97 12.85
CA LEU A 378 6.93 36.81 13.74
C LEU A 378 6.87 38.26 13.27
N ASN A 379 6.60 39.18 14.18
CA ASN A 379 6.67 40.61 13.94
C ASN A 379 8.14 41.07 14.04
N PRO A 380 8.68 41.90 13.12
CA PRO A 380 9.97 42.58 13.29
C PRO A 380 10.00 43.63 14.44
N HIS A 381 8.85 43.94 15.04
CA HIS A 381 8.66 44.97 16.08
C HIS A 381 8.03 44.41 17.37
#